data_AF-A0A6A7AA73-F1
#
_entry.id   AF-A0A6A7AA73-F1
#
_cell.length_a   1.000
_cell.length_b   1.000
_cell.length_c   1.000
_cell.angle_alpha   90.00
_cell.angle_beta   90.00
_cell.angle_gamma   90.00
#
_symmetry.space_group_name_H-M   'P 1'
#
loop_
_entity.id
_entity.type
_entity.pdbx_description
1 polymer ?
#
loop_
_entity_poly.entity_id
_entity_poly.type
_entity_poly.pdbx_seq_one_letter_code
_entity_poly.pdbx_strand_id
1 'polypeptide(L)'
;MEYPTQALSHFSGFFLQSFVSADRYSVWNVDVARLQHEKDVLENGLANCVTYLHFLRKRQARNDRLLNFDPQPPRKKRKKIQQNKRELDKEIKNRERDEQAFLNNLRSCKANMYITGDYSCTPTELSPMVADYASSTTQCSYEESGPMEISWTGWTDDAATSPFARHRIDSDFTKQIAPDELNDIPEEDTMTVHGMESPPSLFRNVVADIPHAPYLRSPLSPAATTFEP
;
A
#
# COMPACT_ATOMS: atom_id res chain seq x y z
N MET A 1 -11.76 -48.08 -26.44
CA MET A 1 -12.53 -47.38 -25.39
C MET A 1 -13.30 -46.28 -26.09
N GLU A 2 -14.58 -46.50 -26.32
CA GLU A 2 -15.47 -45.58 -27.01
C GLU A 2 -16.28 -44.82 -25.94
N TYR A 3 -16.30 -43.49 -26.02
CA TYR A 3 -17.10 -42.65 -25.12
C TYR A 3 -18.40 -42.24 -25.83
N PRO A 4 -19.57 -42.33 -25.16
CA PRO A 4 -20.83 -41.91 -25.74
C PRO A 4 -20.99 -40.38 -25.68
N THR A 5 -21.21 -39.79 -26.86
CA THR A 5 -21.59 -38.39 -27.04
C THR A 5 -23.05 -38.20 -26.65
N GLN A 6 -23.32 -37.51 -25.53
CA GLN A 6 -24.68 -37.14 -25.15
C GLN A 6 -25.08 -35.82 -25.79
N ALA A 7 -26.18 -35.86 -26.54
CA ALA A 7 -26.78 -34.72 -27.22
C ALA A 7 -27.42 -33.76 -26.20
N LEU A 8 -26.96 -32.50 -26.22
CA LEU A 8 -27.55 -31.38 -25.48
C LEU A 8 -28.94 -31.07 -26.04
N SER A 9 -29.96 -31.35 -25.22
CA SER A 9 -31.35 -30.99 -25.48
C SER A 9 -31.57 -29.48 -25.34
N HIS A 10 -32.26 -28.95 -26.34
CA HIS A 10 -32.64 -27.56 -26.52
C HIS A 10 -33.71 -27.17 -25.49
N PHE A 11 -33.35 -26.42 -24.45
CA PHE A 11 -34.30 -25.88 -23.47
C PHE A 11 -34.72 -24.46 -23.89
N SER A 12 -35.76 -24.35 -24.72
CA SER A 12 -36.40 -23.07 -25.05
C SER A 12 -37.43 -22.71 -23.96
N GLY A 13 -36.93 -22.27 -22.81
CA GLY A 13 -37.75 -21.66 -21.77
C GLY A 13 -37.91 -20.17 -22.06
N PHE A 14 -39.06 -19.78 -22.59
CA PHE A 14 -39.50 -18.37 -22.62
C PHE A 14 -39.68 -17.88 -21.18
N PHE A 15 -38.64 -17.28 -20.62
CA PHE A 15 -38.77 -16.45 -19.43
C PHE A 15 -39.39 -15.12 -19.86
N LEU A 16 -40.69 -14.98 -19.58
CA LEU A 16 -41.34 -13.66 -19.48
C LEU A 16 -40.65 -12.90 -18.36
N GLN A 17 -39.63 -12.12 -18.73
CA GLN A 17 -39.01 -11.13 -17.85
C GLN A 17 -40.05 -10.07 -17.55
N SER A 18 -40.66 -10.20 -16.37
CA SER A 18 -41.39 -9.12 -15.74
C SER A 18 -40.43 -7.94 -15.62
N PHE A 19 -40.64 -6.90 -16.42
CA PHE A 19 -39.95 -5.63 -16.30
C PHE A 19 -40.44 -4.96 -15.01
N VAL A 20 -39.94 -5.45 -13.88
CA VAL A 20 -39.93 -4.66 -12.65
C VAL A 20 -39.11 -3.43 -13.02
N SER A 21 -39.74 -2.27 -13.05
CA SER A 21 -39.05 -0.98 -13.11
C SER A 21 -38.12 -0.92 -11.91
N ALA A 22 -36.92 -1.46 -12.10
CA ALA A 22 -35.83 -1.37 -11.16
C ALA A 22 -35.56 0.12 -11.02
N ASP A 23 -35.93 0.61 -9.84
CA ASP A 23 -35.76 1.98 -9.43
C ASP A 23 -34.30 2.35 -9.67
N ARG A 24 -34.05 3.08 -10.77
CA ARG A 24 -32.69 3.36 -11.25
C ARG A 24 -31.90 4.12 -10.18
N TYR A 25 -32.53 4.69 -9.17
CA TYR A 25 -31.88 5.36 -8.05
C TYR A 25 -31.22 4.41 -7.04
N SER A 26 -31.62 3.13 -6.97
CA SER A 26 -31.07 2.17 -5.99
C SER A 26 -29.68 1.65 -6.38
N VAL A 27 -29.41 1.45 -7.68
CA VAL A 27 -28.14 0.89 -8.17
C VAL A 27 -26.96 1.83 -7.93
N TRP A 28 -27.18 3.14 -8.09
CA TRP A 28 -26.12 4.15 -7.98
C TRP A 28 -25.68 4.37 -6.54
N ASN A 29 -26.61 4.30 -5.58
CA ASN A 29 -26.30 4.44 -4.15
C ASN A 29 -25.43 3.29 -3.63
N VAL A 30 -25.66 2.06 -4.12
CA VAL A 30 -24.84 0.89 -3.78
C VAL A 30 -23.42 1.06 -4.33
N ASP A 31 -23.27 1.64 -5.52
CA ASP A 31 -21.97 1.88 -6.14
C ASP A 31 -21.14 2.93 -5.40
N VAL A 32 -21.74 4.03 -4.92
CA VAL A 32 -21.02 5.06 -4.17
C VAL A 32 -20.52 4.54 -2.82
N ALA A 33 -21.36 3.82 -2.07
CA ALA A 33 -20.96 3.24 -0.78
C ALA A 33 -19.82 2.23 -0.94
N ARG A 34 -19.87 1.41 -2.00
CA ARG A 34 -18.80 0.46 -2.34
C ARG A 34 -17.49 1.18 -2.68
N LEU A 35 -17.53 2.21 -3.52
CA LEU A 35 -16.34 3.00 -3.88
C LEU A 35 -15.74 3.71 -2.67
N GLN A 36 -16.57 4.22 -1.76
CA GLN A 36 -16.09 4.83 -0.52
C GLN A 36 -15.38 3.80 0.38
N HIS A 37 -15.93 2.59 0.52
CA HIS A 37 -15.27 1.52 1.25
C HIS A 37 -13.94 1.10 0.60
N GLU A 38 -13.90 0.97 -0.73
CA GLU A 38 -12.68 0.67 -1.48
C GLU A 38 -11.61 1.74 -1.26
N LYS A 39 -11.99 3.03 -1.31
CA LYS A 39 -11.10 4.15 -0.99
C LYS A 39 -10.50 3.99 0.41
N ASP A 40 -11.31 3.72 1.42
CA ASP A 40 -10.83 3.57 2.81
C ASP A 40 -9.84 2.41 2.95
N VAL A 41 -10.10 1.28 2.29
CA VAL A 41 -9.20 0.12 2.24
C VAL A 41 -7.87 0.49 1.58
N LEU A 42 -7.91 1.19 0.45
CA LEU A 42 -6.72 1.63 -0.28
C LEU A 42 -5.91 2.67 0.51
N GLU A 43 -6.55 3.62 1.19
CA GLU A 43 -5.89 4.62 2.04
C GLU A 43 -5.20 3.95 3.24
N ASN A 44 -5.86 2.99 3.90
CA ASN A 44 -5.24 2.22 4.98
C ASN A 44 -4.08 1.35 4.48
N GLY A 45 -4.24 0.69 3.33
CA GLY A 45 -3.18 -0.08 2.68
C GLY A 45 -1.94 0.77 2.36
N LEU A 46 -2.16 1.98 1.84
CA LEU A 46 -1.09 2.95 1.56
C LEU A 46 -0.39 3.39 2.85
N ALA A 47 -1.13 3.75 3.90
CA ALA A 47 -0.56 4.15 5.19
C ALA A 47 0.33 3.06 5.80
N ASN A 48 -0.11 1.80 5.75
CA ASN A 48 0.68 0.66 6.19
C ASN A 48 1.94 0.47 5.34
N CYS A 49 1.83 0.60 4.01
CA CYS A 49 2.96 0.50 3.09
C CYS A 49 4.03 1.57 3.38
N VAL A 50 3.62 2.83 3.53
CA VAL A 50 4.51 3.97 3.84
C VAL A 50 5.18 3.79 5.20
N THR A 51 4.43 3.35 6.22
CA THR A 51 4.97 3.07 7.55
C THR A 51 6.03 1.97 7.50
N TYR A 52 5.76 0.90 6.75
CA TYR A 52 6.70 -0.20 6.57
C TYR A 52 7.95 0.23 5.80
N LEU A 53 7.78 1.01 4.71
CA LEU A 53 8.90 1.61 3.97
C LEU A 53 9.79 2.47 4.87
N HIS A 54 9.19 3.29 5.74
CA HIS A 54 9.94 4.09 6.70
C HIS A 54 10.76 3.21 7.65
N PHE A 55 10.17 2.14 8.18
CA PHE A 55 10.87 1.16 9.01
C PHE A 55 12.05 0.52 8.26
N LEU A 56 11.85 0.10 7.01
CA LEU A 56 12.90 -0.51 6.19
C LEU A 56 14.07 0.46 5.94
N ARG A 57 13.79 1.71 5.57
CA ARG A 57 14.81 2.76 5.36
C ARG A 57 15.59 3.06 6.65
N LYS A 58 14.91 3.06 7.80
CA LYS A 58 15.58 3.19 9.11
C LYS A 58 16.51 2.00 9.39
N ARG A 59 16.09 0.77 9.06
CA ARG A 59 16.92 -0.43 9.19
C ARG A 59 18.13 -0.39 8.24
N GLN A 60 17.94 0.06 7.01
CA GLN A 60 19.01 0.28 6.04
C GLN A 60 20.05 1.28 6.57
N ALA A 61 19.60 2.43 7.09
CA ALA A 61 20.49 3.43 7.69
C ALA A 61 21.28 2.89 8.90
N ARG A 62 20.68 2.01 9.71
CA ARG A 62 21.40 1.32 10.81
C ARG A 62 22.49 0.40 10.26
N ASN A 63 22.20 -0.41 9.24
CA ASN A 63 23.19 -1.28 8.61
C ASN A 63 24.36 -0.48 8.02
N ASP A 64 24.08 0.68 7.42
CA ASP A 64 25.11 1.57 6.88
C ASP A 64 26.02 2.14 7.98
N ARG A 65 25.45 2.55 9.12
CA ARG A 65 26.24 2.97 10.29
C ARG A 65 27.12 1.85 10.82
N LEU A 66 26.60 0.62 10.91
CA LEU A 66 27.36 -0.55 11.38
C LEU A 66 28.53 -0.92 10.45
N LEU A 67 28.40 -0.68 9.14
CA LEU A 67 29.49 -0.92 8.18
C LEU A 67 30.60 0.13 8.26
N ASN A 68 30.26 1.35 8.67
CA ASN A 68 31.19 2.49 8.73
C ASN A 68 31.76 2.73 10.14
N PHE A 69 31.45 1.87 11.11
CA PHE A 69 31.93 2.00 12.48
C PHE A 69 33.43 1.64 12.61
N ASP A 70 34.14 2.32 13.52
CA ASP A 70 35.55 2.07 13.85
C ASP A 70 35.65 1.61 15.33
N PRO A 71 36.23 0.44 15.63
CA PRO A 71 36.88 -0.52 14.74
C PRO A 71 35.90 -1.24 13.80
N GLN A 72 36.37 -1.52 12.59
CA GLN A 72 35.56 -2.23 11.59
C GLN A 72 35.10 -3.60 12.10
N PRO A 73 33.85 -4.01 11.80
CA PRO A 73 33.35 -5.31 12.22
C PRO A 73 34.14 -6.46 11.57
N PRO A 74 34.21 -7.63 12.23
CA PRO A 74 34.88 -8.81 11.68
C PRO A 74 34.38 -9.15 10.28
N ARG A 75 35.29 -9.64 9.41
CA ARG A 75 35.02 -9.92 7.99
C ARG A 75 33.75 -10.76 7.75
N LYS A 76 33.48 -11.76 8.61
CA LYS A 76 32.28 -12.59 8.54
C LYS A 76 30.99 -11.77 8.79
N LYS A 77 30.97 -10.96 9.86
CA LYS A 77 29.86 -10.06 10.20
C LYS A 77 29.64 -9.00 9.12
N ARG A 78 30.72 -8.41 8.58
CA ARG A 78 30.64 -7.44 7.49
C ARG A 78 29.95 -7.99 6.24
N LYS A 79 30.30 -9.22 5.83
CA LYS A 79 29.65 -9.90 4.70
C LYS A 79 28.15 -10.11 4.95
N LYS A 80 27.76 -10.56 6.16
CA LYS A 80 26.35 -10.74 6.53
C LYS A 80 25.57 -9.42 6.46
N ILE A 81 26.14 -8.33 6.99
CA ILE A 81 25.50 -7.00 6.93
C ILE A 81 25.35 -6.53 5.47
N GLN A 82 26.38 -6.74 4.63
CA GLN A 82 26.31 -6.40 3.21
C GLN A 82 25.26 -7.22 2.44
N GLN A 83 25.10 -8.51 2.76
CA GLN A 83 24.05 -9.33 2.17
C GLN A 83 22.66 -8.84 2.58
N ASN A 84 22.44 -8.63 3.89
CA ASN A 84 21.19 -8.11 4.42
C ASN A 84 20.84 -6.75 3.78
N LYS A 85 21.83 -5.86 3.57
CA LYS A 85 21.65 -4.60 2.85
C LYS A 85 21.09 -4.82 1.44
N ARG A 86 21.64 -5.76 0.65
CA ARG A 86 21.15 -6.07 -0.70
C ARG A 86 19.72 -6.61 -0.69
N GLU A 87 19.36 -7.38 0.32
CA GLU A 87 18.00 -7.91 0.51
C GLU A 87 17.02 -6.78 0.86
N LEU A 88 17.40 -5.90 1.80
CA LEU A 88 16.61 -4.71 2.14
C LEU A 88 16.42 -3.78 0.94
N ASP A 89 17.46 -3.55 0.12
CA ASP A 89 17.36 -2.70 -1.07
C ASP A 89 16.33 -3.25 -2.07
N LYS A 90 16.25 -4.58 -2.21
CA LYS A 90 15.24 -5.23 -3.06
C LYS A 90 13.84 -5.10 -2.47
N GLU A 91 13.70 -5.32 -1.16
CA GLU A 91 12.41 -5.20 -0.47
C GLU A 91 11.88 -3.75 -0.54
N ILE A 92 12.73 -2.75 -0.29
CA ILE A 92 12.37 -1.33 -0.41
C ILE A 92 11.83 -1.03 -1.81
N LYS A 93 12.55 -1.44 -2.87
CA LYS A 93 12.09 -1.26 -4.26
C LYS A 93 10.77 -1.97 -4.54
N ASN A 94 10.55 -3.15 -3.96
CA ASN A 94 9.28 -3.85 -4.10
C ASN A 94 8.14 -3.06 -3.46
N ARG A 95 8.35 -2.57 -2.23
CA ARG A 95 7.36 -1.77 -1.51
C ARG A 95 7.10 -0.41 -2.14
N GLU A 96 8.10 0.22 -2.75
CA GLU A 96 7.91 1.45 -3.55
C GLU A 96 7.00 1.21 -4.77
N ARG A 97 7.07 0.03 -5.40
CA ARG A 97 6.12 -0.36 -6.45
C ARG A 97 4.71 -0.55 -5.90
N ASP A 98 4.58 -1.20 -4.74
CA ASP A 98 3.28 -1.38 -4.08
C ASP A 98 2.65 -0.02 -3.73
N GLU A 99 3.44 0.91 -3.17
CA GLU A 99 3.03 2.29 -2.88
C GLU A 99 2.47 2.99 -4.12
N GLN A 100 3.21 2.91 -5.25
CA GLN A 100 2.76 3.50 -6.51
C GLN A 100 1.46 2.86 -7.03
N ALA A 101 1.29 1.55 -6.85
CA ALA A 101 0.07 0.85 -7.23
C ALA A 101 -1.13 1.34 -6.39
N PHE A 102 -0.97 1.50 -5.07
CA PHE A 102 -2.00 2.08 -4.21
C PHE A 102 -2.38 3.50 -4.64
N LEU A 103 -1.40 4.36 -4.95
CA LEU A 103 -1.65 5.73 -5.40
C LEU A 103 -2.42 5.77 -6.73
N ASN A 104 -2.06 4.90 -7.68
CA ASN A 104 -2.77 4.79 -8.95
C ASN A 104 -4.21 4.31 -8.76
N ASN A 105 -4.42 3.29 -7.93
CA ASN A 105 -5.76 2.78 -7.63
C ASN A 105 -6.63 3.81 -6.90
N LEU A 106 -6.07 4.58 -5.97
CA LEU A 106 -6.77 5.69 -5.31
C LEU A 106 -7.21 6.76 -6.29
N ARG A 107 -6.35 7.11 -7.27
CA ARG A 107 -6.71 8.07 -8.32
C ARG A 107 -7.87 7.55 -9.16
N SER A 108 -7.83 6.29 -9.57
CA SER A 108 -8.91 5.64 -10.33
C SER A 108 -10.21 5.57 -9.51
N CYS A 109 -10.13 5.19 -8.23
CA CYS A 109 -11.28 5.13 -7.33
C CYS A 109 -11.94 6.51 -7.17
N LYS A 110 -11.14 7.57 -6.94
CA LYS A 110 -11.64 8.95 -6.88
C LYS A 110 -12.29 9.38 -8.19
N ALA A 111 -11.67 9.09 -9.34
CA ALA A 111 -12.25 9.39 -10.65
C ALA A 111 -13.60 8.69 -10.85
N ASN A 112 -13.71 7.41 -10.46
CA ASN A 112 -14.97 6.67 -10.51
C ASN A 112 -16.03 7.30 -9.61
N MET A 113 -15.67 7.74 -8.41
CA MET A 113 -16.60 8.46 -7.52
C MET A 113 -17.11 9.76 -8.14
N TYR A 114 -16.25 10.55 -8.78
CA TYR A 114 -16.67 11.77 -9.50
C TYR A 114 -17.62 11.44 -10.64
N ILE A 115 -17.28 10.46 -11.47
CA ILE A 115 -18.12 10.02 -12.58
C ILE A 115 -19.49 9.58 -12.06
N THR A 116 -19.55 8.66 -11.08
CA THR A 116 -20.80 8.18 -10.49
C THR A 116 -21.59 9.29 -9.78
N GLY A 117 -20.90 10.23 -9.12
CA GLY A 117 -21.50 11.37 -8.43
C GLY A 117 -22.10 12.41 -9.38
N ASP A 118 -21.43 12.72 -10.50
CA ASP A 118 -21.88 13.73 -11.46
C ASP A 118 -23.18 13.30 -12.16
N TYR A 119 -23.44 12.00 -12.32
CA TYR A 119 -24.72 11.50 -12.85
C TYR A 119 -25.91 11.66 -11.88
N SER A 120 -25.67 11.94 -10.60
CA SER A 120 -26.73 12.24 -9.62
C SER A 120 -27.21 13.69 -9.66
N CYS A 121 -26.43 14.58 -10.29
CA CYS A 121 -26.89 15.90 -10.71
C CYS A 121 -27.52 15.78 -12.10
N THR A 122 -28.67 15.11 -12.19
CA THR A 122 -29.53 15.38 -13.34
C THR A 122 -29.87 16.88 -13.30
N PRO A 123 -29.76 17.58 -14.45
CA PRO A 123 -30.08 18.99 -14.51
C PRO A 123 -31.52 19.14 -14.00
N THR A 124 -31.68 19.84 -12.88
CA THR A 124 -32.98 20.38 -12.49
C THR A 124 -33.53 21.01 -13.76
N GLU A 125 -34.63 20.45 -14.25
CA GLU A 125 -35.25 20.80 -15.51
C GLU A 125 -35.14 22.31 -15.69
N LEU A 126 -34.32 22.74 -16.64
CA LEU A 126 -34.47 24.05 -17.26
C LEU A 126 -35.82 23.97 -17.95
N SER A 127 -36.88 24.16 -17.18
CA SER A 127 -38.18 24.53 -17.70
C SER A 127 -37.90 25.70 -18.64
N PRO A 128 -38.26 25.63 -19.93
CA PRO A 128 -38.22 26.78 -20.80
C PRO A 128 -39.38 27.68 -20.36
N MET A 129 -39.24 28.30 -19.19
CA MET A 129 -40.01 29.46 -18.84
C MET A 129 -39.50 30.54 -19.77
N VAL A 130 -40.26 30.72 -20.84
CA VAL A 130 -40.22 31.86 -21.76
C VAL A 130 -40.29 33.12 -20.90
N ALA A 131 -39.13 33.58 -20.45
CA ALA A 131 -38.94 34.92 -19.95
C ALA A 131 -38.41 35.73 -21.12
N ASP A 132 -39.33 36.10 -22.02
CA ASP A 132 -39.24 37.44 -22.60
C ASP A 132 -39.14 38.38 -21.39
N TYR A 133 -38.01 39.06 -21.20
CA TYR A 133 -37.92 40.46 -20.80
C TYR A 133 -36.49 40.83 -20.37
N ALA A 134 -35.98 41.82 -21.12
CA ALA A 134 -34.99 42.81 -20.76
C ALA A 134 -33.54 42.34 -20.54
N SER A 135 -32.77 42.50 -21.62
CA SER A 135 -31.37 42.90 -21.61
C SER A 135 -31.06 43.85 -20.44
N SER A 136 -30.16 43.44 -19.57
CA SER A 136 -29.31 44.35 -18.80
C SER A 136 -27.93 43.72 -18.72
N THR A 137 -27.11 44.18 -19.66
CA THR A 137 -25.67 43.96 -19.74
C THR A 137 -25.01 44.56 -18.49
N THR A 138 -24.82 43.76 -17.44
CA THR A 138 -23.84 44.09 -16.41
C THR A 138 -22.51 43.50 -16.82
N GLN A 139 -21.68 44.37 -17.36
CA GLN A 139 -20.25 44.18 -17.58
C GLN A 139 -19.63 43.54 -16.33
N CYS A 140 -19.16 42.30 -16.43
CA CYS A 140 -18.12 41.81 -15.53
C CYS A 140 -16.81 42.39 -16.05
N SER A 141 -16.38 43.52 -15.47
CA SER A 141 -15.01 43.99 -15.58
C SER A 141 -14.09 42.94 -14.94
N TYR A 142 -13.45 42.16 -15.80
CA TYR A 142 -12.30 41.35 -15.46
C TYR A 142 -11.17 42.31 -15.08
N GLU A 143 -10.99 42.56 -13.78
CA GLU A 143 -9.74 43.14 -13.30
C GLU A 143 -8.66 42.08 -13.50
N GLU A 144 -7.91 42.29 -14.57
CA GLU A 144 -6.58 41.77 -14.82
C GLU A 144 -5.68 42.12 -13.61
N SER A 145 -5.71 41.25 -12.61
CA SER A 145 -4.75 41.27 -11.51
C SER A 145 -3.38 40.98 -12.11
N GLY A 146 -2.58 42.04 -12.22
CA GLY A 146 -1.24 42.03 -12.81
C GLY A 146 -0.30 41.02 -12.16
N PRO A 147 0.91 40.86 -12.72
CA PRO A 147 1.91 39.94 -12.19
C PRO A 147 2.25 40.38 -10.76
N MET A 148 1.69 39.66 -9.78
CA MET A 148 2.08 39.83 -8.39
C MET A 148 3.51 39.32 -8.31
N GLU A 149 4.43 40.27 -8.42
CA GLU A 149 5.85 40.14 -8.16
C GLU A 149 5.97 39.66 -6.71
N ILE A 150 5.99 38.34 -6.53
CA ILE A 150 6.27 37.69 -5.25
C ILE A 150 7.74 37.98 -4.98
N SER A 151 7.97 39.16 -4.42
CA SER A 151 9.19 39.54 -3.76
C SER A 151 9.39 38.57 -2.61
N TRP A 152 10.18 37.52 -2.86
CA TRP A 152 10.84 36.73 -1.83
C TRP A 152 11.84 37.64 -1.13
N THR A 153 11.34 38.54 -0.28
CA THR A 153 12.16 39.32 0.64
C THR A 153 12.92 38.34 1.51
N GLY A 154 14.23 38.39 1.31
CA GLY A 154 15.17 37.38 1.74
C GLY A 154 15.19 37.14 3.24
N TRP A 155 15.67 35.95 3.57
CA TRP A 155 16.19 35.58 4.88
C TRP A 155 17.43 36.45 5.11
N THR A 156 17.20 37.70 5.47
CA THR A 156 18.27 38.62 5.83
C THR A 156 18.75 38.23 7.21
N ASP A 157 20.05 37.97 7.25
CA ASP A 157 20.87 37.47 8.35
C ASP A 157 21.08 38.54 9.44
N ASP A 158 20.00 39.26 9.80
CA ASP A 158 20.06 40.27 10.84
C ASP A 158 19.66 39.65 12.17
N ALA A 159 20.68 39.03 12.78
CA ALA A 159 20.85 38.71 14.18
C ALA A 159 19.65 39.01 15.11
N ALA A 160 18.68 38.11 15.15
CA ALA A 160 17.76 38.00 16.27
C ALA A 160 17.73 36.55 16.74
N THR A 161 18.45 36.32 17.83
CA THR A 161 18.29 35.27 18.84
C THR A 161 17.24 34.21 18.47
N SER A 162 17.70 32.98 18.18
CA SER A 162 16.82 31.85 17.88
C SER A 162 15.72 31.72 18.94
N PRO A 163 14.42 31.71 18.57
CA PRO A 163 13.33 31.48 19.51
C PRO A 163 13.37 30.07 20.14
N PHE A 164 14.27 29.20 19.67
CA PHE A 164 14.54 27.88 20.24
C PHE A 164 15.75 27.86 21.20
N ALA A 165 16.31 29.03 21.56
CA ALA A 165 17.31 29.15 22.61
C ALA A 165 16.67 28.87 23.99
N ARG A 166 16.38 27.60 24.25
CA ARG A 166 15.95 27.12 25.56
C ARG A 166 17.14 27.20 26.49
N HIS A 167 17.03 28.08 27.48
CA HIS A 167 17.90 28.14 28.65
C HIS A 167 18.02 26.74 29.25
N ARG A 168 19.15 26.07 29.04
CA ARG A 168 19.45 24.84 29.78
C ARG A 168 19.85 25.28 31.18
N ILE A 169 18.90 25.15 32.10
CA ILE A 169 19.20 25.10 33.52
C ILE A 169 19.86 23.74 33.71
N ASP A 170 21.17 23.75 33.95
CA ASP A 170 21.93 22.57 34.35
C ASP A 170 21.43 22.12 35.72
N SER A 171 20.35 21.35 35.72
CA SER A 171 19.85 20.62 36.87
C SER A 171 20.42 19.21 36.82
N ASP A 172 21.46 19.00 37.61
CA ASP A 172 21.83 17.76 38.28
C ASP A 172 21.68 16.46 37.49
N PHE A 173 22.85 16.03 37.03
CA PHE A 173 23.32 14.69 36.70
C PHE A 173 22.53 13.53 37.36
N THR A 174 21.35 13.22 36.86
CA THR A 174 20.73 11.90 37.04
C THR A 174 21.27 11.01 35.94
N LYS A 175 22.00 9.97 36.34
CA LYS A 175 22.45 8.84 35.49
C LYS A 175 21.24 8.28 34.73
N GLN A 176 21.01 8.82 33.54
CA GLN A 176 20.04 8.29 32.60
C GLN A 176 20.69 7.05 31.98
N ILE A 177 20.38 5.90 32.58
CA ILE A 177 20.66 4.59 31.99
C ILE A 177 19.90 4.57 30.66
N ALA A 178 20.62 4.53 29.55
CA ALA A 178 20.03 4.39 28.23
C ALA A 178 19.26 3.06 28.18
N PRO A 179 18.01 3.03 27.70
CA PRO A 179 17.33 1.78 27.39
C PRO A 179 17.85 1.26 26.04
N ASP A 180 19.15 1.00 25.96
CA ASP A 180 19.70 0.15 24.93
C ASP A 180 19.86 -1.24 25.55
N GLU A 181 19.54 -2.27 24.76
CA GLU A 181 19.48 -3.69 25.12
C GLU A 181 18.14 -4.18 25.70
N LEU A 182 17.05 -3.99 24.95
CA LEU A 182 15.97 -4.98 24.96
C LEU A 182 16.07 -5.86 23.72
N ASN A 183 16.85 -6.94 23.89
CA ASN A 183 16.77 -8.23 23.22
C ASN A 183 16.75 -8.25 21.68
N ASP A 184 17.95 -8.28 21.08
CA ASP A 184 18.18 -9.21 19.98
C ASP A 184 18.00 -10.63 20.55
N ILE A 185 16.83 -11.22 20.36
CA ILE A 185 16.62 -12.65 20.58
C ILE A 185 17.47 -13.38 19.52
N PRO A 186 18.47 -14.19 19.91
CA PRO A 186 19.08 -15.13 19.00
C PRO A 186 18.05 -16.24 18.75
N GLU A 187 17.44 -16.26 17.56
CA GLU A 187 16.87 -17.51 17.05
C GLU A 187 18.03 -18.49 16.84
N GLU A 188 17.87 -19.66 17.46
CA GLU A 188 18.74 -20.85 17.54
C GLU A 188 19.66 -20.90 18.77
N ASP A 189 19.17 -21.48 19.88
CA ASP A 189 19.45 -22.90 20.15
C ASP A 189 18.55 -23.48 21.27
N THR A 190 18.26 -24.76 21.12
CA THR A 190 17.55 -25.67 22.01
C THR A 190 17.94 -25.57 23.50
N MET A 191 17.00 -25.18 24.38
CA MET A 191 16.94 -25.70 25.76
C MET A 191 15.50 -25.76 26.28
N THR A 192 15.06 -27.00 26.46
CA THR A 192 14.06 -27.49 27.41
C THR A 192 13.97 -26.66 28.69
N VAL A 193 12.79 -26.07 28.94
CA VAL A 193 12.32 -25.76 30.30
C VAL A 193 10.86 -26.18 30.42
N HIS A 194 10.64 -27.02 31.42
CA HIS A 194 9.38 -27.57 31.88
C HIS A 194 8.33 -26.49 32.22
N GLY A 195 7.08 -26.76 31.81
CA GLY A 195 5.95 -26.68 32.73
C GLY A 195 5.27 -25.32 32.91
N MET A 196 4.39 -24.97 31.98
CA MET A 196 3.08 -24.41 32.34
C MET A 196 2.02 -25.06 31.45
N GLU A 197 1.08 -25.73 32.11
CA GLU A 197 -0.06 -26.43 31.51
C GLU A 197 -0.94 -25.44 30.74
N SER A 198 -0.86 -25.52 29.41
CA SER A 198 -1.86 -24.94 28.52
C SER A 198 -2.96 -25.98 28.31
N PRO A 199 -4.25 -25.60 28.30
CA PRO A 199 -5.35 -26.54 28.21
C PRO A 199 -5.30 -27.36 26.91
N PRO A 200 -5.72 -28.64 26.94
CA PRO A 200 -5.53 -29.57 25.83
C PRO A 200 -6.29 -29.09 24.59
N SER A 201 -5.54 -28.76 23.53
CA SER A 201 -6.11 -28.47 22.22
C SER A 201 -6.70 -29.76 21.62
N LEU A 202 -8.00 -29.75 21.35
CA LEU A 202 -8.72 -30.82 20.65
C LEU A 202 -8.40 -30.82 19.14
N PHE A 203 -7.13 -30.98 18.77
CA PHE A 203 -6.76 -31.32 17.40
C PHE A 203 -6.65 -32.83 17.28
N ARG A 204 -7.74 -33.41 16.77
CA ARG A 204 -7.85 -34.79 16.32
C ARG A 204 -6.91 -34.98 15.12
N ASN A 205 -5.70 -35.45 15.39
CA ASN A 205 -4.76 -35.89 14.36
C ASN A 205 -5.33 -37.10 13.64
N VAL A 206 -5.93 -36.89 12.47
CA VAL A 206 -6.06 -37.94 11.46
C VAL A 206 -4.69 -38.03 10.79
N VAL A 207 -3.89 -38.99 11.24
CA VAL A 207 -2.70 -39.45 10.53
C VAL A 207 -3.19 -40.11 9.26
N ALA A 208 -3.24 -39.35 8.17
CA ALA A 208 -3.27 -39.93 6.84
C ALA A 208 -1.82 -40.31 6.52
N ASP A 209 -1.54 -41.61 6.52
CA ASP A 209 -0.34 -42.16 5.92
C ASP A 209 -0.27 -41.70 4.47
N ILE A 210 0.65 -40.77 4.19
CA ILE A 210 0.98 -40.38 2.81
C ILE A 210 1.96 -41.44 2.30
N PRO A 211 1.57 -42.27 1.32
CA PRO A 211 2.50 -43.22 0.73
C PRO A 211 3.66 -42.47 0.08
N HIS A 212 4.88 -42.82 0.51
CA HIS A 212 6.13 -42.39 -0.11
C HIS A 212 6.10 -42.70 -1.62
N ALA A 213 5.90 -41.66 -2.43
CA ALA A 213 6.13 -41.75 -3.86
C ALA A 213 7.66 -41.78 -4.11
N PRO A 214 8.19 -42.75 -4.90
CA PRO A 214 9.59 -42.75 -5.27
C PRO A 214 9.89 -41.54 -6.16
N TYR A 215 10.98 -40.86 -5.82
CA TYR A 215 11.57 -39.75 -6.56
C TYR A 215 11.74 -40.09 -8.05
N LEU A 216 10.83 -39.59 -8.89
CA LEU A 216 11.07 -39.47 -10.32
C LEU A 216 12.06 -38.33 -10.52
N ARG A 217 13.33 -38.69 -10.74
CA ARG A 217 14.34 -37.82 -11.34
C ARG A 217 13.74 -37.20 -12.59
N SER A 218 13.56 -35.88 -12.61
CA SER A 218 13.31 -35.12 -13.84
C SER A 218 14.63 -34.99 -14.61
N PRO A 219 14.76 -35.56 -15.82
CA PRO A 219 15.92 -35.36 -16.68
C PRO A 219 15.56 -34.32 -17.74
N LEU A 220 15.64 -33.04 -17.39
CA LEU A 220 15.48 -31.96 -18.38
C LEU A 220 16.58 -30.92 -18.16
N SER A 221 17.80 -31.28 -18.59
CA SER A 221 18.78 -30.30 -19.04
C SER A 221 18.62 -30.16 -20.56
N PRO A 222 18.26 -28.99 -21.09
CA PRO A 222 18.27 -28.76 -22.52
C PRO A 222 19.72 -28.77 -23.02
N ALA A 223 19.99 -29.57 -24.06
CA ALA A 223 21.27 -29.58 -24.74
C ALA A 223 21.51 -28.22 -25.40
N ALA A 224 22.68 -27.63 -25.16
CA ALA A 224 23.10 -26.39 -25.82
C ALA A 224 23.47 -26.68 -27.29
N THR A 225 22.82 -26.01 -28.22
CA THR A 225 23.16 -26.03 -29.64
C THR A 225 24.44 -25.23 -29.86
N THR A 226 25.52 -25.90 -30.24
CA THR A 226 26.74 -25.28 -30.77
C THR A 226 26.48 -24.78 -32.19
N PHE A 227 26.71 -23.50 -32.44
CA PHE A 227 26.83 -22.95 -33.80
C PHE A 227 28.25 -23.21 -34.31
N GLU A 228 28.36 -23.84 -35.48
CA GLU A 228 29.60 -23.88 -36.26
C GLU A 228 29.82 -22.53 -36.98
N PRO A 229 31.08 -22.12 -37.20
CA PRO A 229 31.47 -20.83 -37.79
C PRO A 229 31.25 -20.73 -39.30
#